data_AF-A0A270NIC6-F1
#
_entry.id   AF-A0A270NIC6-F1
#
_cell.length_a   1.000
_cell.length_b   1.000
_cell.length_c   1.000
_cell.angle_alpha   90.00
_cell.angle_beta   90.00
_cell.angle_gamma   90.00
#
_symmetry.space_group_name_H-M   'P 1'
#
loop_
_entity.id
_entity.type
_entity.pdbx_description
1 polymer ?
#
loop_
_entity_poly.entity_id
_entity_poly.type
_entity_poly.pdbx_seq_one_letter_code
_entity_poly.pdbx_strand_id
1 'polypeptide(L)'
;MRPRNVPPVAPSRRMNRPSHMNADILSNTLDSLKPIICDQTGLRPDEVHPHMRLREDLCIDSLALHAILIEVEDQWNVMPGAEQIDAAQTMADFAAAIAALRGGS
;
A
#
# COMPACT_ATOMS: atom_id res chain seq x y z
N MET A 1 49.28 1.86 -6.68
CA MET A 1 48.98 1.54 -5.26
C MET A 1 47.60 2.10 -4.92
N ARG A 2 46.60 1.22 -4.69
CA ARG A 2 45.36 1.30 -3.87
C ARG A 2 44.41 2.55 -3.94
N PRO A 3 43.09 2.39 -3.71
CA PRO A 3 42.07 2.71 -4.73
C PRO A 3 41.04 3.81 -4.36
N ARG A 4 40.33 4.28 -5.41
CA ARG A 4 38.87 4.55 -5.51
C ARG A 4 38.15 4.95 -4.22
N ASN A 5 38.11 6.25 -3.94
CA ASN A 5 37.23 6.83 -2.92
C ASN A 5 35.84 7.14 -3.51
N VAL A 6 35.02 6.10 -3.62
CA VAL A 6 33.55 6.28 -3.71
C VAL A 6 33.07 6.72 -2.32
N PRO A 7 32.31 7.82 -2.18
CA PRO A 7 31.61 8.06 -0.93
C PRO A 7 30.61 6.93 -0.71
N PRO A 8 30.49 6.38 0.51
CA PRO A 8 29.45 5.41 0.80
C PRO A 8 28.10 6.07 0.56
N VAL A 9 27.28 5.41 -0.26
CA VAL A 9 25.84 5.62 -0.31
C VAL A 9 25.32 5.57 1.14
N ALA A 10 24.80 6.68 1.64
CA ALA A 10 24.03 6.65 2.87
C ALA A 10 22.62 6.18 2.47
N PRO A 11 22.17 4.96 2.81
CA PRO A 11 20.75 4.76 2.97
C PRO A 11 20.35 5.66 4.13
N SER A 12 19.59 6.73 3.84
CA SER A 12 18.88 7.48 4.86
C SER A 12 17.79 6.61 5.48
N ARG A 13 18.20 5.56 6.21
CA ARG A 13 17.37 4.78 7.10
C ARG A 13 17.35 5.50 8.46
N ARG A 14 16.80 6.72 8.45
CA ARG A 14 16.18 7.32 9.62
C ARG A 14 14.70 6.91 9.50
N MET A 15 14.01 6.35 10.49
CA MET A 15 14.02 6.70 11.89
C MET A 15 13.17 5.65 12.62
N ASN A 16 13.73 4.88 13.55
CA ASN A 16 12.93 4.04 14.45
C ASN A 16 12.42 4.95 15.59
N ARG A 17 11.19 5.47 15.50
CA ARG A 17 10.47 6.08 16.64
C ARG A 17 9.41 5.07 17.12
N PRO A 18 9.36 4.71 18.41
CA PRO A 18 8.49 3.64 18.94
C PRO A 18 7.00 4.06 19.07
N SER A 19 6.48 4.84 18.12
CA SER A 19 5.06 5.23 18.04
C SER A 19 4.51 5.20 16.61
N HIS A 20 5.31 4.78 15.61
CA HIS A 20 4.96 4.81 14.18
C HIS A 20 4.49 3.46 13.61
N MET A 21 4.39 2.38 14.40
CA MET A 21 4.09 1.03 13.86
C MET A 21 2.89 1.02 12.91
N ASN A 22 1.79 1.70 13.25
CA ASN A 22 0.63 1.82 12.36
C ASN A 22 0.91 2.62 11.07
N ALA A 23 1.65 3.72 11.16
CA ALA A 23 2.00 4.53 10.00
C ALA A 23 3.02 3.82 9.08
N ASP A 24 3.96 3.07 9.65
CA ASP A 24 4.93 2.25 8.91
C ASP A 24 4.22 1.10 8.19
N ILE A 25 3.29 0.40 8.85
CA ILE A 25 2.50 -0.68 8.25
C ILE A 25 1.62 -0.12 7.13
N LEU A 26 0.96 1.02 7.34
CA LEU A 26 0.15 1.68 6.32
C LEU A 26 0.99 2.13 5.13
N SER A 27 2.17 2.72 5.37
CA SER A 27 3.09 3.13 4.30
C SER A 27 3.60 1.94 3.50
N ASN A 28 3.99 0.85 4.17
CA ASN A 28 4.46 -0.38 3.51
C ASN A 28 3.33 -1.09 2.75
N THR A 29 2.10 -1.04 3.29
CA THR A 29 0.91 -1.59 2.63
C THR A 29 0.54 -0.75 1.41
N LEU A 30 0.53 0.57 1.52
CA LEU A 30 0.32 1.49 0.39
C LEU A 30 1.39 1.32 -0.69
N ASP A 31 2.66 1.21 -0.31
CA ASP A 31 3.78 1.00 -1.25
C ASP A 31 3.62 -0.30 -2.04
N SER A 32 3.10 -1.34 -1.39
CA SER A 32 2.85 -2.62 -2.05
C SER A 32 1.53 -2.65 -2.84
N LEU A 33 0.50 -1.92 -2.39
CA LEU A 33 -0.77 -1.79 -3.12
C LEU A 33 -0.66 -0.85 -4.32
N LYS A 34 0.21 0.16 -4.25
CA LYS A 34 0.46 1.12 -5.32
C LYS A 34 0.71 0.45 -6.67
N PRO A 35 1.68 -0.46 -6.83
CA PRO A 35 1.93 -1.10 -8.11
C PRO A 35 0.76 -1.98 -8.56
N ILE A 36 0.07 -2.68 -7.65
CA ILE A 36 -1.09 -3.52 -7.99
C ILE A 36 -2.23 -2.65 -8.53
N ILE A 37 -2.56 -1.55 -7.85
CA ILE A 37 -3.58 -0.60 -8.29
C ILE A 37 -3.14 0.11 -9.58
N CYS A 38 -1.88 0.51 -9.71
CA CYS A 38 -1.36 1.12 -10.94
C CYS A 38 -1.47 0.16 -12.14
N ASP A 39 -1.20 -1.13 -11.93
CA ASP A 39 -1.33 -2.15 -12.98
C ASP A 39 -2.79 -2.33 -13.42
N GLN A 40 -3.72 -2.38 -12.46
CA GLN A 40 -5.16 -2.52 -12.75
C GLN A 40 -5.79 -1.25 -13.34
N THR A 41 -5.33 -0.06 -12.93
CA THR A 41 -5.90 1.23 -13.35
C THR A 41 -5.18 1.83 -14.56
N GLY A 42 -3.96 1.37 -14.85
CA GLY A 42 -3.08 1.95 -15.86
C GLY A 42 -2.50 3.33 -15.48
N LEU A 43 -2.77 3.82 -14.27
CA LEU A 43 -2.27 5.12 -13.79
C LEU A 43 -0.85 5.00 -13.23
N ARG A 44 -0.13 6.12 -13.21
CA ARG A 44 1.21 6.17 -12.61
C ARG A 44 1.14 6.33 -11.09
N PRO A 45 2.10 5.81 -10.32
CA PRO A 45 2.12 5.98 -8.87
C PRO A 45 2.27 7.45 -8.42
N ASP A 46 2.68 8.35 -9.31
CA ASP A 46 2.72 9.80 -9.08
C ASP A 46 1.34 10.46 -9.24
N GLU A 47 0.47 9.90 -10.08
CA GLU A 47 -0.90 10.41 -10.32
C GLU A 47 -1.93 9.75 -9.39
N VAL A 48 -1.60 8.58 -8.83
CA VAL A 48 -2.43 7.89 -7.86
C VAL A 48 -2.28 8.53 -6.49
N HIS A 49 -3.33 9.22 -6.07
CA HIS A 49 -3.41 9.82 -4.74
C HIS A 49 -4.19 8.94 -3.75
N PRO A 50 -3.76 8.88 -2.47
CA PRO A 50 -4.45 8.12 -1.44
C PRO A 50 -5.92 8.55 -1.22
N HIS A 51 -6.26 9.79 -1.58
CA HIS A 51 -7.60 10.34 -1.41
C HIS A 51 -8.54 10.04 -2.60
N MET A 52 -8.02 9.45 -3.68
CA MET A 52 -8.81 9.06 -4.84
C MET A 52 -9.73 7.90 -4.50
N ARG A 53 -10.96 7.98 -5.01
CA ARG A 53 -11.98 6.95 -4.80
C ARG A 53 -11.69 5.77 -5.71
N LEU A 54 -11.67 4.56 -5.14
CA LEU A 54 -11.37 3.34 -5.89
C LEU A 54 -12.31 3.19 -7.09
N ARG A 55 -13.62 3.31 -6.87
CA ARG A 55 -14.64 3.07 -7.90
C ARG A 55 -14.90 4.27 -8.83
N GLU A 56 -14.78 5.48 -8.31
CA GLU A 56 -15.18 6.71 -9.03
C GLU A 56 -14.02 7.40 -9.75
N ASP A 57 -12.82 7.38 -9.16
CA ASP A 57 -11.66 8.11 -9.67
C ASP A 57 -10.66 7.15 -10.33
N LEU A 58 -10.35 6.07 -9.63
CA LEU A 58 -9.44 5.01 -10.14
C LEU A 58 -10.15 4.01 -11.05
N CYS A 59 -11.48 4.10 -11.20
CA CYS A 59 -12.28 3.18 -12.03
C CYS A 59 -12.06 1.69 -11.69
N ILE A 60 -11.80 1.37 -10.42
CA ILE A 60 -11.69 0.00 -9.91
C ILE A 60 -13.08 -0.64 -9.92
N ASP A 61 -13.28 -1.59 -10.83
CA ASP A 61 -14.46 -2.43 -10.86
C ASP A 61 -14.49 -3.46 -9.72
N SER A 62 -15.65 -4.05 -9.46
CA SER A 62 -15.79 -5.14 -8.48
C SER A 62 -14.90 -6.34 -8.82
N LEU A 63 -14.59 -6.57 -10.10
CA LEU A 63 -13.66 -7.60 -10.55
C LEU A 63 -12.20 -7.25 -10.22
N ALA A 64 -11.79 -6.01 -10.47
CA ALA A 64 -10.45 -5.53 -10.14
C ALA A 64 -10.24 -5.54 -8.62
N LEU A 65 -11.24 -5.12 -7.85
CA LEU A 65 -11.22 -5.23 -6.41
C LEU A 65 -11.11 -6.69 -5.94
N HIS A 66 -11.84 -7.62 -6.55
CA HIS A 66 -11.71 -9.06 -6.25
C HIS A 66 -10.32 -9.61 -6.57
N ALA A 67 -9.73 -9.20 -7.70
CA ALA A 67 -8.37 -9.59 -8.07
C ALA A 67 -7.34 -9.05 -7.07
N ILE A 68 -7.46 -7.78 -6.68
CA ILE A 68 -6.62 -7.15 -5.65
C ILE A 68 -6.79 -7.90 -4.32
N LEU A 69 -8.01 -8.28 -3.94
CA LEU A 69 -8.26 -9.02 -2.70
C LEU A 69 -7.59 -10.39 -2.69
N ILE A 70 -7.68 -11.14 -3.79
CA ILE A 70 -7.01 -12.45 -3.93
C ILE A 70 -5.49 -12.27 -3.83
N GLU A 71 -4.94 -11.26 -4.50
CA GLU A 71 -3.50 -10.96 -4.45
C GLU A 71 -3.07 -10.53 -3.04
N VAL A 72 -3.88 -9.71 -2.36
CA VAL A 72 -3.63 -9.27 -0.98
C VAL A 72 -3.68 -10.45 -0.01
N GLU A 73 -4.63 -11.36 -0.18
CA GLU A 73 -4.73 -12.59 0.60
C GLU A 73 -3.53 -13.50 0.36
N ASP A 74 -3.08 -13.69 -0.89
CA ASP A 74 -1.91 -14.51 -1.21
C ASP A 74 -0.59 -13.89 -0.67
N GLN A 75 -0.43 -12.56 -0.83
CA GLN A 75 0.76 -11.83 -0.43
C GLN A 75 0.90 -11.69 1.10
N TRP A 76 -0.19 -11.39 1.80
CA TRP A 76 -0.16 -11.02 3.21
C TRP A 76 -0.95 -11.96 4.12
N ASN A 77 -1.65 -12.95 3.57
CA ASN A 77 -2.52 -13.87 4.31
C ASN A 77 -3.56 -13.13 5.16
N VAL A 78 -4.07 -12.01 4.65
CA VAL A 78 -5.14 -11.20 5.25
C VAL A 78 -6.30 -11.06 4.27
N MET A 79 -7.51 -11.31 4.75
CA MET A 79 -8.72 -11.14 3.94
C MET A 79 -9.59 -10.06 4.59
N PRO A 80 -9.66 -8.84 4.03
CA PRO A 80 -10.54 -7.82 4.56
C PRO A 80 -12.00 -8.26 4.38
N GLY A 81 -12.77 -8.17 5.45
CA GLY A 81 -14.20 -8.49 5.44
C GLY A 81 -15.01 -7.49 4.62
N ALA A 82 -16.27 -7.85 4.36
CA ALA A 82 -17.20 -7.00 3.62
C ALA A 82 -17.34 -5.61 4.26
N GLU A 83 -17.27 -5.50 5.59
CA GLU A 83 -17.31 -4.22 6.31
C GLU A 83 -16.09 -3.33 5.97
N GLN A 84 -14.89 -3.90 5.93
CA GLN A 84 -13.69 -3.17 5.54
C GLN A 84 -13.73 -2.76 4.08
N ILE A 85 -14.22 -3.63 3.19
CA ILE A 85 -14.37 -3.32 1.76
C ILE A 85 -15.42 -2.22 1.53
N ASP A 86 -16.52 -2.25 2.28
CA ASP A 86 -17.59 -1.24 2.19
C ASP A 86 -17.14 0.12 2.76
N ALA A 87 -16.37 0.08 3.85
CA ALA A 87 -15.69 1.27 4.39
C ALA A 87 -14.61 1.80 3.43
N ALA A 88 -13.93 0.90 2.72
CA ALA A 88 -12.85 1.20 1.76
C ALA A 88 -13.34 1.85 0.47
N GLN A 89 -13.71 3.13 0.58
CA GLN A 89 -14.11 3.95 -0.57
C GLN A 89 -12.93 4.55 -1.32
N THR A 90 -11.79 4.73 -0.65
CA THR A 90 -10.58 5.34 -1.20
C THR A 90 -9.39 4.40 -1.10
N MET A 91 -8.36 4.65 -1.89
CA MET A 91 -7.12 3.87 -1.81
C MET A 91 -6.50 3.92 -0.41
N ALA A 92 -6.51 5.08 0.25
CA ALA A 92 -6.04 5.21 1.62
C ALA A 92 -6.83 4.34 2.57
N ASP A 93 -8.16 4.32 2.42
CA ASP A 93 -9.04 3.56 3.30
C ASP A 93 -8.83 2.05 3.12
N PHE A 94 -8.73 1.58 1.88
CA PHE A 94 -8.42 0.18 1.60
C PHE A 94 -7.06 -0.26 2.16
N ALA A 95 -6.02 0.56 1.96
CA ALA A 95 -4.71 0.28 2.52
C ALA A 95 -4.69 0.39 4.06
N ALA A 96 -5.45 1.32 4.63
CA ALA A 96 -5.61 1.46 6.07
C ALA A 96 -6.34 0.27 6.67
N ALA A 97 -7.37 -0.27 6.00
CA ALA A 97 -8.09 -1.46 6.43
C ALA A 97 -7.16 -2.68 6.47
N ILE A 98 -6.37 -2.89 5.42
CA ILE A 98 -5.37 -3.98 5.39
C ILE A 98 -4.29 -3.75 6.46
N ALA A 99 -3.81 -2.52 6.61
CA ALA A 99 -2.82 -2.19 7.63
C ALA A 99 -3.36 -2.40 9.05
N ALA A 100 -4.63 -2.09 9.31
CA ALA A 100 -5.30 -2.31 10.58
C ALA A 100 -5.42 -3.80 10.90
N LEU A 101 -5.73 -4.65 9.92
CA LEU A 101 -5.74 -6.11 10.07
C LEU A 101 -4.34 -6.67 10.38
N ARG A 102 -3.29 -6.04 9.86
CA ARG A 102 -1.89 -6.43 10.11
C ARG A 102 -1.33 -5.90 11.44
N GLY A 103 -1.83 -4.75 11.91
CA GLY A 103 -1.37 -4.06 13.12
C GLY A 103 -2.21 -4.36 14.37
N GLY A 104 -3.42 -4.91 14.20
CA GLY A 104 -4.29 -5.35 15.29
C GLY A 104 -3.90 -6.72 15.81
N SER A 105 -2.98 -6.76 16.79
CA SER A 105 -2.80 -7.88 17.73
C SER A 105 -2.63 -7.34 19.14
#